data_AF-A0A1C6VMG2-F1
#
_entry.id   AF-A0A1C6VMG2-F1
#
_cell.length_a   1.000
_cell.length_b   1.000
_cell.length_c   1.000
_cell.angle_alpha   90.00
_cell.angle_beta   90.00
_cell.angle_gamma   90.00
#
_symmetry.space_group_name_H-M   'P 1'
#
loop_
_entity.id
_entity.type
_entity.pdbx_description
1 polymer ?
#
loop_
_entity_poly.entity_id
_entity_poly.type
_entity_poly.pdbx_seq_one_letter_code
_entity_poly.pdbx_strand_id
1 'polypeptide(L)'
;MTRKAYQVIVRGKFAPLNDEQRAALLAQADEHDVFRARFTEEGTVTYERSLLSSFTFRCVVPATEEDKEEVVIGRAEALAAAAVRELGAEHRDLTSVSTDLDSIKIRQRGR
;
A
#
# COMPACT_ATOMS: atom_id res chain seq x y z
N MET A 1 6.63 23.65 -12.72
CA MET A 1 6.44 22.19 -12.63
C MET A 1 5.16 21.93 -11.88
N THR A 2 4.17 21.41 -12.59
CA THR A 2 2.91 20.89 -12.05
C THR A 2 3.22 19.64 -11.22
N ARG A 3 2.89 19.70 -9.93
CA ARG A 3 3.05 18.57 -9.00
C ARG A 3 1.76 17.76 -9.05
N LYS A 4 1.86 16.49 -9.46
CA LYS A 4 0.77 15.53 -9.38
C LYS A 4 1.01 14.59 -8.20
N ALA A 5 -0.06 14.00 -7.71
CA ALA A 5 -0.01 13.01 -6.67
C ALA A 5 -0.90 11.85 -7.08
N TYR A 6 -0.36 10.65 -7.02
CA TYR A 6 -1.09 9.43 -7.35
C TYR A 6 -1.30 8.65 -6.07
N GLN A 7 -2.53 8.22 -5.83
CA GLN A 7 -2.81 7.23 -4.80
C GLN A 7 -2.59 5.86 -5.41
N VAL A 8 -1.66 5.10 -4.84
CA VAL A 8 -1.42 3.73 -5.29
C VAL A 8 -1.79 2.78 -4.18
N ILE A 9 -2.59 1.78 -4.56
CA ILE A 9 -3.01 0.68 -3.70
C ILE A 9 -2.35 -0.58 -4.26
N VAL A 10 -1.40 -1.11 -3.50
CA VAL A 10 -0.74 -2.39 -3.80
C VAL A 10 -1.38 -3.45 -2.93
N ARG A 11 -1.98 -4.44 -3.56
CA ARG A 11 -2.55 -5.62 -2.90
C ARG A 11 -1.64 -6.79 -3.17
N GLY A 12 -1.30 -7.52 -2.14
CA GLY A 12 -0.44 -8.68 -2.24
C GLY A 12 -0.92 -9.79 -1.35
N LYS A 13 -0.32 -10.97 -1.53
CA LYS A 13 -0.43 -12.06 -0.60
C LYS A 13 0.87 -12.21 0.17
N PHE A 14 0.77 -12.54 1.45
CA PHE A 14 1.97 -12.97 2.16
C PHE A 14 2.39 -14.33 1.60
N ALA A 15 3.69 -14.52 1.45
CA ALA A 15 4.27 -15.83 1.16
C ALA A 15 4.00 -16.78 2.35
N PRO A 16 4.29 -18.09 2.25
CA PRO A 16 4.08 -18.99 3.40
C PRO A 16 4.84 -18.49 4.63
N LEU A 17 4.06 -18.01 5.62
CA LEU A 17 4.56 -17.48 6.88
C LEU A 17 4.81 -18.64 7.84
N ASN A 18 5.96 -18.64 8.52
CA ASN A 18 6.21 -19.51 9.65
C ASN A 18 5.45 -19.01 10.89
N ASP A 19 5.28 -19.86 11.91
CA ASP A 19 4.58 -19.53 13.15
C ASP A 19 5.12 -18.26 13.84
N GLU A 20 6.45 -18.06 13.82
CA GLU A 20 7.09 -16.86 14.38
C GLU A 20 6.72 -15.58 13.62
N GLN A 21 6.76 -15.61 12.28
CA GLN A 21 6.39 -14.47 11.44
C GLN A 21 4.90 -14.15 11.59
N ARG A 22 4.07 -15.19 11.70
CA ARG A 22 2.63 -15.06 11.92
C ARG A 22 2.34 -14.42 13.27
N ALA A 23 3.05 -14.83 14.33
CA ALA A 23 2.91 -14.23 15.66
C ALA A 23 3.36 -12.76 15.68
N ALA A 24 4.47 -12.42 15.01
CA ALA A 24 4.96 -11.05 14.89
C ALA A 24 3.95 -10.14 14.16
N LEU A 25 3.43 -10.59 13.01
CA LEU A 25 2.38 -9.88 12.28
C LEU A 25 1.11 -9.75 13.12
N LEU A 26 0.68 -10.80 13.84
CA LEU A 26 -0.50 -10.73 14.71
C LEU A 26 -0.36 -9.72 15.85
N ALA A 27 0.84 -9.60 16.42
CA ALA A 27 1.16 -8.61 17.45
C ALA A 27 1.07 -7.19 16.91
N GLN A 28 1.58 -6.96 15.69
CA GLN A 28 1.55 -5.68 15.01
C GLN A 28 0.21 -5.38 14.31
N ALA A 29 -0.65 -6.38 14.11
CA ALA A 29 -1.93 -6.22 13.40
C ALA A 29 -2.86 -5.17 14.03
N ASP A 30 -2.81 -4.98 15.35
CA ASP A 30 -3.59 -3.94 16.04
C ASP A 30 -3.11 -2.53 15.67
N GLU A 31 -1.81 -2.36 15.41
CA GLU A 31 -1.22 -1.10 14.96
C GLU A 31 -1.43 -0.85 13.47
N HIS A 32 -1.49 -1.94 12.68
CA HIS A 32 -1.66 -1.96 11.23
C HIS A 32 -3.11 -2.23 10.77
N ASP A 33 -4.05 -1.93 11.64
CA ASP A 33 -5.47 -2.12 11.38
C ASP A 33 -5.99 -1.20 10.24
N VAL A 34 -6.95 -1.70 9.45
CA VAL A 34 -7.58 -1.00 8.32
C VAL A 34 -8.14 0.37 8.74
N PHE A 35 -8.59 0.52 9.99
CA PHE A 35 -9.11 1.77 10.57
C PHE A 35 -8.05 2.85 10.73
N ARG A 36 -6.77 2.50 10.91
CA ARG A 36 -5.67 3.47 11.06
C ARG A 36 -5.12 3.98 9.75
N ALA A 37 -5.52 3.37 8.65
CA ALA A 37 -4.67 3.45 7.50
C ALA A 37 -4.93 4.65 6.62
N ARG A 38 -3.83 5.35 6.37
CA ARG A 38 -3.80 6.64 5.71
C ARG A 38 -3.01 6.51 4.42
N PHE A 39 -3.33 7.41 3.52
CA PHE A 39 -2.55 7.61 2.31
C PHE A 39 -1.43 8.61 2.66
N THR A 40 -0.26 8.08 3.00
CA THR A 40 0.98 8.85 3.27
C THR A 40 2.02 8.58 2.19
N GLU A 41 3.04 9.42 2.08
CA GLU A 41 4.14 9.24 1.10
C GLU A 41 4.97 7.98 1.40
N GLU A 42 5.20 7.70 2.68
CA GLU A 42 5.85 6.46 3.14
C GLU A 42 4.95 5.22 2.92
N GLY A 43 3.64 5.44 2.81
CA GLY A 43 2.63 4.42 2.70
C GLY A 43 2.26 3.74 4.02
N THR A 44 1.15 3.03 4.00
CA THR A 44 0.66 2.27 5.16
C THR A 44 0.29 0.86 4.71
N VAL A 45 0.97 -0.14 5.28
CA VAL A 45 0.56 -1.55 5.18
C VAL A 45 -0.65 -1.75 6.09
N THR A 46 -1.67 -2.40 5.55
CA THR A 46 -2.83 -2.92 6.28
C THR A 46 -3.11 -4.36 5.98
N TYR A 47 -3.44 -5.11 7.01
CA TYR A 47 -3.84 -6.51 6.92
C TYR A 47 -4.73 -6.85 8.11
N GLU A 48 -5.66 -7.77 7.90
CA GLU A 48 -6.56 -8.24 8.97
C GLU A 48 -5.94 -9.48 9.63
N ARG A 49 -6.11 -9.63 10.94
CA ARG A 49 -5.70 -10.85 11.66
C ARG A 49 -6.33 -12.13 11.06
N SER A 50 -7.56 -12.01 10.58
CA SER A 50 -8.29 -13.10 9.92
C SER A 50 -7.79 -13.38 8.50
N LEU A 51 -7.12 -12.42 7.86
CA LEU A 51 -6.65 -12.48 6.47
C LEU A 51 -5.13 -12.26 6.40
N LEU A 52 -4.35 -12.88 7.30
CA LEU A 52 -2.87 -12.91 7.23
C LEU A 52 -2.32 -13.60 5.97
N SER A 53 -3.17 -14.03 5.07
CA SER A 53 -2.83 -14.51 3.73
C SER A 53 -2.74 -13.37 2.71
N SER A 54 -3.29 -12.19 2.98
CA SER A 54 -3.25 -11.03 2.09
C SER A 54 -3.08 -9.70 2.82
N PHE A 55 -2.36 -8.78 2.18
CA PHE A 55 -2.18 -7.43 2.67
C PHE A 55 -2.55 -6.41 1.60
N THR A 56 -2.86 -5.21 2.07
CA THR A 56 -3.08 -4.03 1.24
C THR A 56 -2.15 -2.94 1.73
N PHE A 57 -1.22 -2.52 0.89
CA PHE A 57 -0.42 -1.34 1.07
C PHE A 57 -1.03 -0.18 0.31
N ARG A 58 -1.19 0.96 0.98
CA ARG A 58 -1.73 2.18 0.37
C ARG A 58 -0.74 3.32 0.58
N CYS A 59 -0.37 4.03 -0.49
CA CYS A 59 0.57 5.13 -0.41
C CYS A 59 0.19 6.26 -1.38
N VAL A 60 0.75 7.44 -1.14
CA VAL A 60 0.70 8.57 -2.07
C VAL A 60 2.06 8.71 -2.70
N VAL A 61 2.12 8.60 -4.02
CA VAL A 61 3.37 8.80 -4.74
C VAL A 61 3.32 10.17 -5.41
N PRO A 62 4.16 11.13 -4.99
CA PRO A 62 4.32 12.39 -5.70
C PRO A 62 4.97 12.13 -7.05
N ALA A 63 4.39 12.71 -8.10
CA ALA A 63 4.78 12.54 -9.47
C ALA A 63 4.72 13.87 -10.22
N THR A 64 5.38 13.94 -11.37
CA THR A 64 5.29 15.07 -12.30
C THR A 64 4.44 14.69 -13.52
N GLU A 65 4.08 15.66 -14.37
CA GLU A 65 3.40 15.35 -15.65
C GLU A 65 4.22 14.46 -16.58
N GLU A 66 5.54 14.40 -16.39
CA GLU A 66 6.45 13.57 -17.18
C GLU A 66 6.54 12.13 -16.62
N ASP A 67 6.23 11.94 -15.33
CA ASP A 67 6.19 10.62 -14.70
C ASP A 67 4.98 9.84 -15.21
N LYS A 68 5.25 8.72 -15.89
CA LYS A 68 4.21 7.78 -16.30
C LYS A 68 3.65 7.04 -15.09
N GLU A 69 2.41 6.58 -15.22
CA GLU A 69 1.75 5.71 -14.25
C GLU A 69 2.61 4.50 -13.84
N GLU A 70 3.31 3.89 -14.81
CA GLU A 70 4.22 2.76 -14.59
C GLU A 70 5.34 3.08 -13.58
N VAL A 71 5.89 4.30 -13.61
CA VAL A 71 6.93 4.76 -12.67
C VAL A 71 6.35 4.90 -11.26
N VAL A 72 5.15 5.45 -11.18
CA VAL A 72 4.42 5.63 -9.91
C VAL A 72 4.11 4.27 -9.27
N ILE A 73 3.58 3.34 -10.08
CA ILE A 73 3.31 1.96 -9.67
C ILE A 73 4.60 1.30 -9.16
N GLY A 74 5.69 1.35 -9.93
CA GLY A 74 6.95 0.72 -9.54
C GLY A 74 7.51 1.25 -8.22
N ARG A 75 7.37 2.56 -7.94
CA ARG A 75 7.74 3.16 -6.66
C ARG A 75 6.88 2.61 -5.52
N ALA A 76 5.56 2.55 -5.72
CA ALA A 76 4.63 2.03 -4.72
C ALA A 76 4.86 0.54 -4.42
N GLU A 77 5.15 -0.27 -5.45
CA GLU A 77 5.46 -1.69 -5.29
C GLU A 77 6.77 -1.90 -4.53
N ALA A 78 7.80 -1.10 -4.82
CA ALA A 78 9.06 -1.14 -4.08
C ALA A 78 8.86 -0.77 -2.59
N LEU A 79 8.05 0.25 -2.30
CA LEU A 79 7.69 0.62 -0.92
C LEU A 79 6.89 -0.48 -0.22
N ALA A 80 5.91 -1.08 -0.92
CA ALA A 80 5.14 -2.20 -0.38
C ALA A 80 6.05 -3.40 -0.06
N ALA A 81 6.98 -3.72 -0.96
CA ALA A 81 7.94 -4.79 -0.79
C ALA A 81 8.87 -4.54 0.41
N ALA A 82 9.38 -3.32 0.55
CA ALA A 82 10.21 -2.91 1.68
C ALA A 82 9.43 -3.02 3.00
N ALA A 83 8.22 -2.47 3.07
CA ALA A 83 7.39 -2.51 4.26
C ALA A 83 7.08 -3.94 4.70
N VAL A 84 6.73 -4.84 3.77
CA VAL A 84 6.47 -6.26 4.08
C VAL A 84 7.74 -6.96 4.58
N ARG A 85 8.89 -6.64 4.00
CA ARG A 85 10.18 -7.18 4.44
C ARG A 85 10.57 -6.68 5.82
N GLU A 86 10.28 -5.43 6.17
CA GLU A 86 10.50 -4.87 7.51
C GLU A 86 9.63 -5.55 8.57
N LEU A 87 8.42 -5.99 8.20
CA LEU A 87 7.56 -6.83 9.05
C LEU A 87 8.10 -8.27 9.20
N GLY A 88 9.21 -8.61 8.53
CA GLY A 88 9.80 -9.94 8.56
C GLY A 88 9.05 -10.97 7.71
N ALA A 89 8.20 -10.52 6.78
CA ALA A 89 7.44 -11.38 5.89
C ALA A 89 7.91 -11.24 4.43
N GLU A 90 7.57 -12.21 3.61
CA GLU A 90 7.72 -12.12 2.16
C GLU A 90 6.35 -11.92 1.50
N HIS A 91 6.35 -11.29 0.32
CA HIS A 91 5.15 -11.08 -0.48
C HIS A 91 5.18 -11.92 -1.75
N ARG A 92 3.99 -12.25 -2.25
CA ARG A 92 3.75 -12.90 -3.53
C ARG A 92 2.49 -12.34 -4.18
N ASP A 93 2.35 -12.54 -5.48
CA ASP A 93 1.15 -12.14 -6.24
C ASP A 93 0.78 -10.66 -5.99
N LEU A 94 1.73 -9.75 -6.22
CA LEU A 94 1.49 -8.30 -6.10
C LEU A 94 0.62 -7.82 -7.25
N THR A 95 -0.36 -6.98 -6.93
CA THR A 95 -1.21 -6.27 -7.88
C THR A 95 -1.32 -4.83 -7.43
N SER A 96 -0.98 -3.91 -8.30
CA SER A 96 -0.92 -2.48 -8.04
C SER A 96 -2.01 -1.76 -8.83
N VAL A 97 -2.68 -0.81 -8.16
CA VAL A 97 -3.69 0.05 -8.76
C VAL A 97 -3.35 1.48 -8.40
N SER A 98 -2.94 2.26 -9.38
CA SER A 98 -2.73 3.70 -9.28
C SER A 98 -4.01 4.46 -9.58
N THR A 99 -4.17 5.62 -8.95
CA THR A 99 -5.27 6.53 -9.21
C THR A 99 -4.72 7.96 -9.14
N ASP A 100 -4.79 8.67 -10.26
CA ASP A 100 -4.33 10.05 -10.37
C ASP A 100 -5.27 11.00 -9.64
N LEU A 101 -4.81 11.64 -8.55
CA LEU A 101 -5.64 12.58 -7.79
C LEU A 101 -5.98 13.84 -8.60
N ASP A 102 -5.17 14.20 -9.61
CA ASP A 102 -5.42 15.33 -10.49
C ASP A 102 -6.60 15.05 -11.45
N SER A 103 -6.69 13.81 -11.95
CA SER A 103 -7.84 13.31 -12.73
C SER A 103 -9.05 12.98 -11.85
N ILE A 104 -8.87 12.71 -10.55
CA ILE A 104 -9.96 12.68 -9.57
C ILE A 104 -10.39 14.13 -9.29
N LYS A 105 -10.98 14.75 -10.30
CA LYS A 105 -11.88 15.88 -10.14
C LYS A 105 -12.87 15.49 -9.04
N ILE A 106 -12.69 16.11 -7.88
CA ILE A 106 -13.51 15.99 -6.68
C ILE A 106 -14.98 15.84 -7.08
N ARG A 107 -15.50 14.62 -7.09
CA ARG A 107 -16.93 14.40 -6.91
C ARG A 107 -17.17 14.65 -5.42
N GLN A 108 -17.22 15.92 -5.04
CA GLN A 108 -17.81 16.36 -3.79
C GLN A 108 -19.21 15.73 -3.80
N ARG A 109 -19.40 14.64 -3.04
CA ARG A 109 -20.74 14.18 -2.72
C ARG A 109 -21.31 15.30 -1.86
N GLY A 110 -22.13 16.14 -2.49
CA GLY A 110 -22.91 17.13 -1.78
C GLY A 110 -23.80 16.41 -0.77
N ARG A 111 -23.68 16.80 0.50
CA ARG A 111 -24.80 16.91 1.41
C ARG A 111 -24.47 17.83 2.57
#